data_AF-A0A554UQT3-F1
#
_entry.id   AF-A0A554UQT3-F1
#
_cell.length_a   1.000
_cell.length_b   1.000
_cell.length_c   1.000
_cell.angle_alpha   90.00
_cell.angle_beta   90.00
_cell.angle_gamma   90.00
#
_symmetry.space_group_name_H-M   'P 1'
#
loop_
_entity.id
_entity.type
_entity.pdbx_description
1 polymer ?
#
loop_
_entity_poly.entity_id
_entity_poly.type
_entity_poly.pdbx_seq_one_letter_code
_entity_poly.pdbx_strand_id
1 'polypeptide(L)'
;MTDAEQRIAELGQLRRELAAGKKLTDQDVALAQQRAAEALERAKRAHLSAASRHGESALVHDRAAAMHEQAALTAGVADIDAHLDAAERHRAASKQSHDDQEADIREGNAEK
;
A
#
# COMPACT_ATOMS: atom_id res chain seq x y z
N MET A 1 7.51 11.20 19.02
CA MET A 1 6.83 9.94 19.36
C MET A 1 5.82 9.66 18.26
N THR A 2 5.89 8.49 17.63
CA THR A 2 4.94 8.04 16.60
C THR A 2 3.65 7.54 17.25
N ASP A 3 2.56 7.45 16.47
CA ASP A 3 1.29 6.84 16.92
C ASP A 3 1.49 5.40 17.44
N ALA A 4 2.41 4.65 16.81
CA ALA A 4 2.73 3.28 17.22
C ALA A 4 3.41 3.26 18.60
N GLU A 5 4.35 4.16 18.85
CA GLU A 5 5.03 4.27 20.15
C GLU A 5 4.06 4.67 21.27
N GLN A 6 3.15 5.61 20.99
CA GLN A 6 2.08 5.98 21.91
C GLN A 6 1.20 4.77 22.24
N ARG A 7 0.83 3.99 21.23
CA ARG A 7 -0.03 2.81 21.42
C ARG A 7 0.65 1.72 22.23
N ILE A 8 1.94 1.47 21.97
CA ILE A 8 2.72 0.50 22.74
C ILE A 8 2.78 0.92 24.22
N ALA A 9 2.97 2.22 24.50
CA ALA A 9 2.98 2.74 25.86
C ALA A 9 1.61 2.59 26.56
N GLU A 10 0.52 2.96 25.89
CA GLU A 10 -0.86 2.78 26.39
C GLU A 10 -1.16 1.31 26.71
N LEU A 11 -0.88 0.39 25.78
CA LEU A 11 -1.12 -1.04 25.97
C LEU A 11 -0.23 -1.64 27.06
N GLY A 12 1.01 -1.17 27.18
CA GLY A 12 1.92 -1.54 28.25
C GLY A 12 1.41 -1.11 29.63
N GLN A 13 0.84 0.09 29.73
CA GLN A 13 0.20 0.57 30.95
C GLN A 13 -1.03 -0.26 31.30
N LEU A 14 -1.93 -0.50 30.35
CA LEU A 14 -3.13 -1.31 30.56
C LEU A 14 -2.78 -2.73 31.03
N ARG A 15 -1.76 -3.37 30.44
CA ARG A 15 -1.29 -4.70 30.86
C ARG A 15 -0.81 -4.72 32.32
N ARG A 16 -0.10 -3.67 32.76
CA ARG A 16 0.34 -3.55 34.16
C ARG A 16 -0.84 -3.39 35.11
N GLU A 17 -1.83 -2.59 34.72
CA GLU A 17 -3.03 -2.35 35.52
C GLU A 17 -3.88 -3.62 35.67
N LEU A 18 -4.05 -4.38 34.59
CA LEU A 18 -4.71 -5.69 34.61
C LEU A 18 -3.96 -6.69 35.49
N ALA A 19 -2.63 -6.74 35.38
CA ALA A 19 -1.80 -7.62 36.22
C ALA A 19 -1.88 -7.26 37.71
N ALA A 20 -2.10 -5.99 38.04
CA ALA A 20 -2.36 -5.51 39.40
C ALA A 20 -3.80 -5.76 39.87
N GLY A 21 -4.65 -6.43 39.07
CA GLY A 21 -6.02 -6.79 39.43
C GLY A 21 -7.04 -5.67 39.27
N LYS A 22 -6.68 -4.53 38.64
CA LYS A 22 -7.69 -3.52 38.27
C LYS A 22 -8.64 -4.13 37.24
N LYS A 23 -9.94 -3.91 37.47
CA LYS A 23 -10.98 -4.31 36.52
C LYS A 23 -11.01 -3.33 35.35
N LEU A 24 -11.28 -3.86 34.16
CA LEU A 24 -11.65 -3.06 33.00
C LEU A 24 -12.91 -2.25 33.32
N THR A 25 -12.90 -1.01 32.89
CA THR A 25 -14.04 -0.10 32.98
C THR A 25 -14.74 -0.01 31.63
N ASP A 26 -15.98 0.47 31.63
CA ASP A 26 -16.70 0.78 30.39
C ASP A 26 -15.97 1.85 29.56
N GLN A 27 -15.22 2.74 30.21
CA GLN A 27 -14.37 3.73 29.55
C GLN A 27 -13.22 3.09 28.78
N ASP A 28 -12.60 2.03 29.33
CA ASP A 28 -11.54 1.29 28.64
C ASP A 28 -12.07 0.59 27.39
N VAL A 29 -13.28 0.02 27.48
CA VAL A 29 -13.96 -0.62 26.34
C VAL A 29 -14.31 0.41 25.27
N ALA A 30 -14.89 1.55 25.65
CA ALA A 30 -15.24 2.62 24.72
C ALA A 30 -14.00 3.18 24.01
N LEU A 31 -12.91 3.39 24.75
CA LEU A 31 -11.63 3.82 24.17
C LEU A 31 -11.08 2.77 23.20
N ALA A 32 -11.13 1.48 23.56
CA ALA A 32 -10.68 0.40 22.67
C ALA A 32 -11.49 0.35 21.36
N GLN A 33 -12.81 0.54 21.42
CA GLN A 33 -13.69 0.62 20.25
C GLN A 33 -13.35 1.83 19.37
N GLN A 34 -13.17 3.00 19.97
CA GLN A 34 -12.76 4.20 19.24
C GLN A 34 -11.43 3.98 18.52
N ARG A 35 -10.43 3.41 19.22
CA ARG A 35 -9.12 3.14 18.63
C ARG A 35 -9.19 2.12 17.49
N ALA A 36 -10.05 1.11 17.60
CA ALA A 36 -10.27 0.14 16.53
C ALA A 36 -10.87 0.81 15.29
N ALA A 37 -11.87 1.68 15.46
CA ALA A 37 -12.46 2.45 14.37
C ALA A 37 -11.43 3.40 13.72
N GLU A 38 -10.63 4.11 14.52
CA GLU A 38 -9.56 4.98 14.02
C GLU A 38 -8.46 4.21 13.28
N ALA A 39 -8.15 2.99 13.71
CA ALA A 39 -7.17 2.12 13.05
C ALA A 39 -7.71 1.63 11.70
N LEU A 40 -8.97 1.19 11.66
CA LEU A 40 -9.66 0.78 10.45
C LEU A 40 -9.70 1.90 9.41
N GLU A 41 -10.07 3.12 9.82
CA GLU A 41 -10.10 4.27 8.91
C GLU A 41 -8.70 4.67 8.40
N ARG A 42 -7.65 4.42 9.18
CA ARG A 42 -6.27 4.64 8.74
C ARG A 42 -5.83 3.58 7.74
N ALA A 43 -6.16 2.31 7.97
CA ALA A 43 -5.84 1.21 7.08
C ALA A 43 -6.52 1.39 5.71
N LYS A 44 -7.82 1.72 5.69
CA LYS A 44 -8.54 2.12 4.46
C LYS A 44 -7.84 3.20 3.67
N ARG A 45 -7.47 4.30 4.32
CA ARG A 45 -6.79 5.42 3.67
C ARG A 45 -5.39 5.03 3.16
N ALA A 46 -4.69 4.16 3.88
CA ALA A 46 -3.39 3.66 3.45
C ALA A 46 -3.52 2.81 2.18
N HIS A 47 -4.48 1.87 2.14
CA HIS A 47 -4.77 1.07 0.96
C HIS A 47 -5.17 1.93 -0.25
N LEU A 48 -6.09 2.88 -0.06
CA LEU A 48 -6.47 3.79 -1.16
C LEU A 48 -5.29 4.64 -1.66
N SER A 49 -4.41 5.10 -0.75
CA SER A 49 -3.21 5.83 -1.14
C SER A 49 -2.20 4.92 -1.86
N ALA A 50 -2.07 3.66 -1.47
CA ALA A 50 -1.19 2.70 -2.11
C ALA A 50 -1.71 2.37 -3.52
N ALA A 51 -3.00 2.09 -3.67
CA ALA A 51 -3.67 1.92 -4.95
C ALA A 51 -3.42 3.08 -5.92
N SER A 52 -3.49 4.32 -5.44
CA SER A 52 -3.20 5.50 -6.27
C SER A 52 -1.75 5.49 -6.79
N ARG A 53 -0.79 5.16 -5.91
CA ARG A 53 0.64 5.11 -6.27
C ARG A 53 0.95 3.97 -7.23
N HIS A 54 0.30 2.83 -7.06
CA HIS A 54 0.39 1.71 -8.00
C HIS A 54 -0.15 2.11 -9.39
N GLY A 55 -1.29 2.80 -9.45
CA GLY A 55 -1.81 3.35 -10.70
C GLY A 55 -0.85 4.35 -11.38
N GLU A 56 -0.26 5.26 -10.60
CA GLU A 56 0.77 6.19 -11.11
C GLU A 56 2.00 5.46 -11.64
N SER A 57 2.46 4.42 -10.92
CA SER A 57 3.59 3.58 -11.33
C SER A 57 3.31 2.83 -12.64
N ALA A 58 2.10 2.29 -12.81
CA ALA A 58 1.71 1.61 -14.05
C ALA A 58 1.81 2.55 -15.26
N LEU A 59 1.30 3.79 -15.12
CA LEU A 59 1.40 4.81 -16.18
C LEU A 59 2.84 5.17 -16.55
N VAL A 60 3.75 5.22 -15.57
CA VAL A 60 5.18 5.46 -15.82
C VAL A 60 5.80 4.30 -16.60
N HIS A 61 5.45 3.07 -16.22
CA HIS A 61 5.92 1.87 -16.93
C HIS A 61 5.38 1.79 -18.35
N ASP A 62 4.10 2.05 -18.58
CA ASP A 62 3.52 2.09 -19.93
C ASP A 62 4.21 3.13 -20.81
N ARG A 63 4.48 4.32 -20.26
CA ARG A 63 5.20 5.36 -20.99
C ARG A 63 6.62 4.91 -21.34
N ALA A 64 7.33 4.27 -20.41
CA ALA A 64 8.67 3.77 -20.66
C ALA A 64 8.68 2.66 -21.74
N ALA A 65 7.69 1.75 -21.71
CA ALA A 65 7.52 0.74 -22.74
C ALA A 65 7.30 1.36 -24.12
N ALA A 66 6.39 2.33 -24.24
CA ALA A 66 6.12 3.03 -25.49
C ALA A 66 7.36 3.77 -26.03
N MET A 67 8.17 4.37 -25.15
CA MET A 67 9.43 5.02 -25.55
C MET A 67 10.44 4.01 -26.11
N HIS A 68 10.57 2.84 -25.49
CA HIS A 68 11.45 1.78 -25.99
C HIS A 68 10.96 1.20 -27.32
N GLU A 69 9.66 0.97 -27.48
CA GLU A 69 9.06 0.56 -28.75
C GLU A 69 9.31 1.59 -29.86
N GLN A 70 9.14 2.88 -29.56
CA GLN A 70 9.46 3.95 -30.49
C GLN A 70 10.95 3.97 -30.85
N ALA A 71 11.84 3.77 -29.87
CA ALA A 71 13.28 3.71 -30.11
C ALA A 71 13.63 2.55 -31.05
N ALA A 72 13.04 1.37 -30.85
CA ALA A 72 13.23 0.20 -31.71
C ALA A 72 12.90 0.47 -33.19
N LEU A 73 11.91 1.33 -33.49
CA LEU A 73 11.56 1.71 -34.87
C LEU A 73 12.63 2.56 -35.57
N THR A 74 13.47 3.26 -34.78
CA THR A 74 14.49 4.19 -35.29
C THR A 74 15.93 3.69 -35.06
N ALA A 75 16.09 2.61 -34.32
CA ALA A 75 17.37 2.03 -33.96
C ALA A 75 18.00 1.25 -35.12
N GLY A 76 19.33 1.09 -35.08
CA GLY A 76 20.01 0.14 -35.96
C GLY A 76 19.58 -1.30 -35.63
N VAL A 77 19.68 -2.21 -36.61
CA VAL A 77 19.21 -3.61 -36.49
C VAL A 77 19.73 -4.32 -35.23
N ALA A 78 20.94 -4.00 -34.77
CA ALA A 78 21.55 -4.61 -33.58
C ALA A 78 20.91 -4.20 -32.24
N ASP A 79 20.18 -3.08 -32.20
CA ASP A 79 19.64 -2.50 -30.95
C ASP A 79 18.11 -2.69 -30.82
N ILE A 80 17.44 -3.23 -31.85
CA ILE A 80 15.99 -3.45 -31.87
C ILE A 80 15.57 -4.41 -30.74
N ASP A 81 16.22 -5.57 -30.64
CA ASP A 81 15.86 -6.60 -29.66
C ASP A 81 16.03 -6.09 -28.22
N ALA A 82 17.10 -5.34 -27.94
CA ALA A 82 17.33 -4.76 -26.62
C ALA A 82 16.23 -3.77 -26.21
N HIS A 83 15.72 -2.99 -27.16
CA HIS A 83 14.60 -2.09 -26.91
C HIS A 83 13.28 -2.84 -26.74
N LEU A 84 13.00 -3.87 -27.53
CA LEU A 84 11.78 -4.66 -27.38
C LEU A 84 11.75 -5.43 -26.04
N ASP A 85 12.88 -6.01 -25.62
CA ASP A 85 13.03 -6.66 -24.30
C ASP A 85 12.85 -5.65 -23.15
N ALA A 86 13.34 -4.42 -23.30
CA ALA A 86 13.12 -3.37 -22.32
C ALA A 86 11.63 -2.97 -22.25
N ALA A 87 10.97 -2.84 -23.40
CA ALA A 87 9.54 -2.53 -23.46
C ALA A 87 8.69 -3.64 -22.81
N GLU A 88 8.99 -4.91 -23.08
CA GLU A 88 8.29 -6.05 -22.48
C GLU A 88 8.42 -6.05 -20.95
N ARG A 89 9.63 -5.83 -20.42
CA ARG A 89 9.86 -5.72 -18.97
C ARG A 89 9.04 -4.59 -18.34
N HIS A 90 8.95 -3.45 -19.02
CA HIS A 90 8.11 -2.35 -18.55
C HIS A 90 6.62 -2.69 -18.59
N ARG A 91 6.11 -3.35 -19.64
CA ARG A 91 4.72 -3.82 -19.68
C ARG A 91 4.41 -4.82 -18.58
N ALA A 92 5.33 -5.75 -18.30
CA ALA A 92 5.18 -6.70 -17.19
C ALA A 92 5.11 -5.97 -15.84
N ALA A 93 5.96 -4.97 -15.62
CA ALA A 93 5.94 -4.14 -14.42
C ALA A 93 4.65 -3.29 -14.31
N SER A 94 4.17 -2.73 -15.42
CA SER A 94 2.88 -2.01 -15.47
C SER A 94 1.72 -2.92 -15.07
N LYS A 95 1.70 -4.15 -15.63
CA LYS A 95 0.69 -5.15 -15.28
C LYS A 95 0.73 -5.48 -13.78
N GLN A 96 1.92 -5.71 -13.22
CA GLN A 96 2.06 -5.97 -11.79
C GLN A 96 1.53 -4.80 -10.95
N SER A 97 1.87 -3.56 -11.31
CA SER A 97 1.34 -2.38 -10.63
C SER A 97 -0.19 -2.28 -10.71
N HIS A 98 -0.82 -2.67 -11.82
CA HIS A 98 -2.28 -2.76 -11.89
C HIS A 98 -2.86 -3.86 -10.99
N ASP A 99 -2.25 -5.05 -10.97
CA ASP A 99 -2.69 -6.14 -10.10
C ASP A 99 -2.61 -5.74 -8.61
N ASP A 100 -1.53 -5.04 -8.22
CA ASP A 100 -1.32 -4.51 -6.86
C ASP A 100 -2.35 -3.41 -6.53
N GLN A 101 -2.63 -2.51 -7.48
CA GLN A 101 -3.66 -1.48 -7.34
C GLN A 101 -5.03 -2.10 -7.06
N GLU A 102 -5.40 -3.15 -7.81
CA GLU A 102 -6.67 -3.85 -7.60
C GLU A 102 -6.73 -4.56 -6.24
N ALA A 103 -5.60 -5.13 -5.79
CA ALA A 103 -5.50 -5.73 -4.47
C ALA A 103 -5.73 -4.69 -3.35
N ASP A 104 -5.06 -3.54 -3.42
CA ASP A 104 -5.24 -2.46 -2.45
C ASP A 104 -6.67 -1.91 -2.43
N ILE A 105 -7.29 -1.71 -3.60
CA ILE A 105 -8.70 -1.28 -3.68
C ILE A 105 -9.60 -2.32 -3.02
N ARG A 106 -9.35 -3.61 -3.24
CA ARG A 106 -10.13 -4.70 -2.65
C ARG A 106 -9.98 -4.72 -1.13
N GLU A 107 -8.75 -4.61 -0.62
CA GLU A 107 -8.45 -4.61 0.82
C GLU A 107 -9.06 -3.38 1.52
N GLY A 108 -8.88 -2.19 0.96
CA GLY A 108 -9.50 -0.96 1.49
C GLY A 108 -11.04 -1.01 1.51
N ASN A 109 -11.67 -1.76 0.60
CA ASN A 109 -13.13 -1.94 0.56
C ASN A 109 -13.64 -3.10 1.44
N ALA A 110 -12.79 -4.09 1.74
CA ALA A 110 -13.14 -5.25 2.55
C ALA A 110 -13.16 -4.96 4.06
N GLU A 111 -12.50 -3.90 4.50
CA GLU A 111 -12.41 -3.42 5.88
C GLU A 111 -13.73 -2.82 6.45
N LYS A 112 -14.89 -3.43 6.17
CA LYS A 112 -16.20 -3.01 6.69
C LYS A 112 -16.37 -3.30 8.18
#